data_AF-A9D2C7-F1
#
_entry.id   AF-A9D2C7-F1
#
_cell.length_a   1.000
_cell.length_b   1.000
_cell.length_c   1.000
_cell.angle_alpha   90.00
_cell.angle_beta   90.00
_cell.angle_gamma   90.00
#
_symmetry.space_group_name_H-M   'P 1'
#
loop_
_entity.id
_entity.type
_entity.pdbx_description
1 polymer ?
#
loop_
_entity_poly.entity_id
_entity_poly.type
_entity_poly.pdbx_seq_one_letter_code
_entity_poly.pdbx_strand_id
1 'polypeptide(L)'
;MAITLAFTLSSTMGLDKGNKRMSLFNLLLVIVMLVAVLALVDPLSVASTVLTSTLTYLQLLPFISFSIDMDSRQWSEGWSIIYFVWWIALAPFVGPFIARISRGRTIRQYLLCTILIPTMTPLSGSAPSAAAYSR
;
A
#
# COMPACT_ATOMS: atom_id res chain seq x y z
N MET A 1 23.97 13.24 3.71
CA MET A 1 25.01 13.70 2.77
C MET A 1 25.53 12.56 1.88
N ALA A 2 25.93 11.40 2.43
CA ALA A 2 26.34 10.24 1.64
C ALA A 2 25.26 9.74 0.66
N ILE A 3 24.00 9.67 1.12
CA ILE A 3 22.85 9.26 0.29
C ILE A 3 22.62 10.25 -0.86
N THR A 4 22.81 11.55 -0.61
CA THR A 4 22.67 12.61 -1.60
C THR A 4 23.74 12.51 -2.68
N LEU A 5 25.00 12.26 -2.30
CA LEU A 5 26.11 12.07 -3.25
C LEU A 5 25.94 10.81 -4.10
N ALA A 6 25.52 9.70 -3.49
CA ALA A 6 25.23 8.45 -4.20
C ALA A 6 24.08 8.62 -5.21
N PHE A 7 23.04 9.39 -4.85
CA PHE A 7 21.92 9.67 -5.75
C PHE A 7 22.33 10.56 -6.93
N THR A 8 23.14 11.59 -6.70
CA THR A 8 23.65 12.48 -7.77
C THR A 8 24.58 11.74 -8.74
N LEU A 9 25.46 10.87 -8.24
CA LEU A 9 26.34 10.04 -9.07
C LEU A 9 25.57 8.96 -9.85
N SER A 10 24.53 8.38 -9.26
CA SER A 10 23.66 7.41 -9.95
C SER A 10 22.80 8.08 -11.03
N SER A 11 22.46 9.37 -10.87
CA SER A 11 21.64 10.13 -11.82
C SER A 11 22.39 10.43 -13.12
N THR A 12 23.70 10.65 -13.05
CA THR A 12 24.52 11.00 -14.22
C THR A 12 24.91 9.79 -15.10
N MET A 13 24.72 8.55 -14.63
CA MET A 13 25.12 7.32 -15.35
C MET A 13 24.01 6.65 -16.20
N GLY A 14 22.91 7.34 -16.49
CA GLY A 14 21.85 6.82 -17.37
C GLY A 14 20.67 6.25 -16.58
N LEU A 15 19.76 7.16 -16.26
CA LEU A 15 18.63 6.97 -15.34
C LEU A 15 17.62 5.88 -15.78
N ASP A 16 17.42 5.70 -17.10
CA ASP A 16 16.35 4.81 -17.61
C ASP A 16 16.61 3.32 -17.34
N LYS A 17 17.87 2.87 -17.44
CA LYS A 17 18.25 1.48 -17.14
C LYS A 17 18.43 1.25 -15.64
N GLY A 18 18.93 2.25 -14.92
CA GLY A 18 19.15 2.20 -13.47
C GLY A 18 17.84 2.10 -12.68
N ASN A 19 16.86 2.95 -12.98
CA ASN A 19 15.58 2.95 -12.27
C ASN A 19 14.80 1.64 -12.49
N LYS A 20 14.86 1.07 -13.71
CA LYS A 20 14.25 -0.22 -14.02
C LYS A 20 14.92 -1.38 -13.28
N ARG A 21 16.26 -1.42 -13.18
CA ARG A 21 16.98 -2.45 -12.41
C ARG A 21 16.73 -2.35 -10.91
N MET A 22 16.73 -1.13 -10.35
CA MET A 22 16.43 -0.91 -8.93
C MET A 22 14.99 -1.31 -8.58
N SER A 23 14.02 -0.97 -9.45
CA SER A 23 12.63 -1.41 -9.27
C SER A 23 12.49 -2.93 -9.35
N LEU A 24 13.17 -3.59 -10.28
CA LEU A 24 13.15 -5.06 -10.41
C LEU A 24 13.79 -5.75 -9.19
N PHE A 25 14.88 -5.18 -8.67
CA PHE A 25 15.52 -5.66 -7.43
C PHE A 25 14.62 -5.48 -6.21
N ASN A 26 13.98 -4.32 -6.06
CA ASN A 26 13.01 -4.09 -5.00
C ASN A 26 11.82 -5.06 -5.10
N LEU A 27 11.32 -5.33 -6.31
CA LEU A 27 10.25 -6.30 -6.52
C LEU A 27 10.69 -7.71 -6.12
N LEU A 28 11.90 -8.13 -6.49
CA LEU A 28 12.47 -9.42 -6.08
C LEU A 28 12.59 -9.50 -4.56
N LEU A 29 13.06 -8.44 -3.90
CA LEU A 29 13.18 -8.37 -2.45
C LEU A 29 11.81 -8.47 -1.77
N VAL A 30 10.79 -7.77 -2.28
CA VAL A 30 9.40 -7.88 -1.79
C VAL A 30 8.87 -9.31 -1.93
N ILE A 31 9.10 -9.97 -3.06
CA ILE A 31 8.66 -11.37 -3.27
C ILE A 31 9.37 -12.31 -2.29
N VAL A 32 10.68 -12.15 -2.08
CA VAL A 32 11.45 -12.96 -1.12
C VAL A 32 10.93 -12.75 0.30
N MET A 33 10.68 -11.50 0.70
CA MET A 33 10.09 -11.21 2.01
C MET A 33 8.70 -11.82 2.15
N LEU A 34 7.86 -11.74 1.10
CA LEU A 34 6.52 -12.30 1.11
C LEU A 34 6.55 -13.83 1.28
N VAL A 35 7.42 -14.54 0.56
CA VAL A 35 7.59 -15.99 0.71
C VAL A 35 8.12 -16.33 2.11
N ALA A 36 9.07 -15.56 2.64
CA ALA A 36 9.59 -15.77 3.99
C ALA A 36 8.49 -15.63 5.05
N VAL A 37 7.64 -14.61 4.95
CA VAL A 37 6.52 -14.41 5.88
C VAL A 37 5.51 -15.55 5.78
N LEU A 38 5.15 -15.99 4.56
CA LEU A 38 4.22 -17.11 4.38
C LEU A 38 4.77 -18.45 4.86
N ALA A 39 6.09 -18.63 4.87
CA ALA A 39 6.74 -19.83 5.40
C ALA A 39 6.87 -19.82 6.92
N LEU A 40 6.99 -18.64 7.54
CA LEU A 40 7.17 -18.46 8.99
C LEU A 40 5.86 -18.29 9.76
N VAL A 41 4.76 -17.94 9.07
CA VAL A 41 3.48 -17.58 9.70
C VAL A 41 2.37 -18.49 9.16
N ASP A 42 1.48 -18.94 10.06
CA ASP A 42 0.30 -19.72 9.70
C ASP A 42 -0.65 -18.93 8.79
N PRO A 43 -0.83 -19.32 7.51
CA PRO A 43 -1.64 -18.54 6.56
C PRO A 43 -3.10 -18.38 6.99
N LEU A 44 -3.64 -19.40 7.70
CA LEU A 44 -4.99 -19.39 8.26
C LEU A 44 -5.18 -18.31 9.33
N SER A 45 -4.17 -18.11 10.19
CA SER A 45 -4.21 -17.08 11.22
C SER A 45 -4.24 -15.68 10.58
N VAL A 46 -3.37 -15.44 9.58
CA VAL A 46 -3.32 -14.18 8.83
C VAL A 46 -4.64 -13.90 8.12
N ALA A 47 -5.21 -14.90 7.44
CA ALA A 47 -6.49 -14.75 6.75
C ALA A 47 -7.63 -14.39 7.72
N SER A 48 -7.69 -15.05 8.88
CA SER A 48 -8.68 -14.74 9.92
C SER A 48 -8.51 -13.32 10.47
N THR A 49 -7.27 -12.89 10.73
CA THR A 49 -6.97 -11.53 11.20
C THR A 49 -7.36 -10.50 10.16
N VAL A 50 -7.05 -10.71 8.88
CA VAL A 50 -7.43 -9.79 7.79
C VAL A 50 -8.95 -9.63 7.73
N LEU A 51 -9.71 -10.72 7.80
CA LEU A 51 -11.17 -10.67 7.78
C LEU A 51 -11.72 -9.94 9.00
N THR A 52 -11.29 -10.29 10.21
CA THR A 52 -11.76 -9.67 11.45
C THR A 52 -11.39 -8.17 11.48
N SER A 53 -10.14 -7.81 11.17
CA SER A 53 -9.70 -6.42 11.12
C SER A 53 -10.47 -5.60 10.07
N THR A 54 -10.79 -6.19 8.91
CA THR A 54 -11.60 -5.51 7.89
C THR A 54 -13.01 -5.25 8.40
N LEU A 55 -13.64 -6.23 9.05
CA LEU A 55 -14.98 -6.09 9.62
C LEU A 55 -15.03 -5.03 10.71
N THR A 56 -14.07 -5.07 11.63
CA THR A 56 -13.93 -4.07 12.70
C THR A 56 -13.67 -2.68 12.13
N TYR A 57 -12.82 -2.57 11.09
CA TYR A 57 -12.56 -1.30 10.43
C TYR A 57 -13.81 -0.72 9.78
N LEU A 58 -14.61 -1.53 9.06
CA LEU A 58 -15.87 -1.08 8.45
C LEU A 58 -16.89 -0.59 9.48
N GLN A 59 -16.94 -1.23 10.65
CA GLN A 59 -17.82 -0.82 11.74
C GLN A 59 -17.37 0.50 12.40
N LEU A 60 -16.06 0.67 12.58
CA LEU A 60 -15.49 1.86 13.20
C LEU A 60 -15.40 3.04 12.22
N LEU A 61 -15.36 2.78 10.91
CA LEU A 61 -15.16 3.77 9.84
C LEU A 61 -16.01 5.04 10.02
N PRO A 62 -17.34 4.98 10.26
CA PRO A 62 -18.15 6.18 10.36
C PRO A 62 -17.76 7.03 11.58
N PHE A 63 -17.32 6.41 12.67
CA PHE A 63 -16.93 7.10 13.89
C PHE A 63 -15.54 7.73 13.77
N ILE A 64 -14.55 6.98 13.29
CA ILE A 64 -13.16 7.47 13.15
C ILE A 64 -12.98 8.47 12.00
N SER A 65 -13.87 8.49 11.00
CA SER A 65 -13.76 9.41 9.86
C SER A 65 -14.09 10.87 10.23
N PHE A 66 -14.96 11.08 11.23
CA PHE A 66 -15.43 12.40 11.63
C PHE A 66 -14.96 12.83 13.02
N SER A 67 -14.32 11.92 13.78
CA SER A 67 -13.81 12.20 15.12
C SER A 67 -12.30 12.35 15.11
N ILE A 68 -11.81 13.52 15.52
CA ILE A 68 -10.43 13.67 15.97
C ILE A 68 -10.50 13.54 17.48
N ASP A 69 -9.92 12.45 17.99
CA ASP A 69 -9.97 12.16 19.41
C ASP A 69 -9.15 13.20 20.17
N MET A 70 -9.84 14.04 20.94
CA MET A 70 -9.27 15.20 21.64
C MET A 70 -8.57 14.79 22.94
N ASP A 71 -8.99 13.67 23.54
CA ASP A 71 -8.36 13.10 24.74
C ASP A 71 -6.98 12.49 24.41
N SER A 72 -6.79 12.05 23.17
CA SER A 72 -5.53 11.52 22.64
C SER A 72 -4.89 12.45 21.61
N ARG A 73 -4.95 13.78 21.85
CA ARG A 73 -4.42 14.81 20.93
C ARG A 73 -2.99 14.53 20.43
N GLN A 74 -2.10 14.07 21.31
CA GLN A 74 -0.72 13.74 20.94
C GLN A 74 -0.64 12.56 19.94
N TRP A 75 -1.54 11.58 20.07
CA TRP A 75 -1.64 10.46 19.14
C TRP A 75 -2.23 10.90 17.79
N SER A 76 -3.31 11.69 17.83
CA SER A 76 -3.94 12.25 16.62
C SER A 76 -2.99 13.15 15.81
N GLU A 77 -2.20 13.99 16.49
CA GLU A 77 -1.17 14.83 15.86
C GLU A 77 0.01 14.00 15.31
N GLY A 78 0.45 12.96 16.05
CA GLY A 78 1.58 12.11 15.65
C GLY A 78 1.29 11.13 14.51
N TRP A 79 0.02 10.77 14.28
CA TRP A 79 -0.35 9.77 13.27
C TRP A 79 -1.35 10.33 12.27
N SER A 80 -2.61 10.52 12.67
CA SER A 80 -3.71 10.83 11.76
C SER A 80 -3.43 12.09 10.94
N ILE A 81 -3.06 13.19 11.61
CA ILE A 81 -2.82 14.48 10.95
C ILE A 81 -1.58 14.41 10.05
N ILE A 82 -0.49 13.80 10.52
CA ILE A 82 0.73 13.63 9.72
C ILE A 82 0.46 12.80 8.46
N TYR A 83 -0.30 11.71 8.57
CA TYR A 83 -0.69 10.92 7.39
C TYR A 83 -1.47 11.76 6.39
N PHE A 84 -2.48 12.53 6.84
CA PHE A 84 -3.23 13.41 5.93
C PHE A 84 -2.33 14.44 5.22
N VAL A 85 -1.48 15.13 5.98
CA VAL A 85 -0.55 16.13 5.42
C VAL A 85 0.43 15.49 4.45
N TRP A 86 0.95 14.30 4.79
CA TRP A 86 1.87 13.55 3.95
C TRP A 86 1.23 13.13 2.63
N TRP A 87 -0.01 12.63 2.65
CA TRP A 87 -0.74 12.30 1.42
C TRP A 87 -1.00 13.52 0.54
N ILE A 88 -1.37 14.66 1.13
CA ILE A 88 -1.57 15.92 0.40
C ILE A 88 -0.26 16.39 -0.24
N ALA A 89 0.87 16.30 0.48
CA ALA A 89 2.18 16.68 -0.04
C ALA A 89 2.63 15.79 -1.22
N LEU A 90 2.19 14.54 -1.28
CA LEU A 90 2.48 13.60 -2.37
C LEU A 90 1.52 13.72 -3.56
N ALA A 91 0.34 14.29 -3.37
CA ALA A 91 -0.67 14.47 -4.42
C ALA A 91 -0.14 15.13 -5.72
N PRO A 92 0.68 16.21 -5.69
CA PRO A 92 1.20 16.83 -6.92
C PRO A 92 2.14 15.91 -7.73
N PHE A 93 2.76 14.90 -7.11
CA PHE A 93 3.62 13.94 -7.80
C PHE A 93 2.82 12.75 -8.35
N VAL A 94 1.90 12.20 -7.55
CA VAL A 94 1.15 10.99 -7.88
C VAL A 94 0.04 11.27 -8.89
N GLY A 95 -0.64 12.42 -8.79
CA GLY A 95 -1.79 12.78 -9.63
C GLY A 95 -1.48 12.73 -11.14
N PRO A 96 -0.46 13.46 -11.63
CA PRO A 96 -0.09 13.45 -13.04
C PRO A 96 0.42 12.08 -13.52
N PHE A 97 1.10 11.32 -12.66
CA PHE A 97 1.60 9.98 -12.99
C PHE A 97 0.45 9.01 -13.27
N ILE A 98 -0.53 8.95 -12.35
CA ILE A 98 -1.69 8.08 -12.48
C ILE A 98 -2.57 8.51 -13.67
N ALA A 99 -2.71 9.82 -13.92
CA ALA A 99 -3.41 10.35 -15.09
C ALA A 99 -2.75 9.95 -16.42
N ARG A 100 -1.42 9.89 -16.48
CA ARG A 100 -0.67 9.46 -17.68
C ARG A 100 -0.88 7.99 -18.02
N ILE A 101 -0.88 7.11 -17.01
CA ILE A 101 -1.06 5.66 -17.19
C ILE A 101 -2.52 5.31 -17.54
N SER A 102 -3.46 6.18 -17.18
CA SER A 102 -4.90 5.94 -17.37
C SER A 102 -5.47 6.54 -18.67
N ARG A 103 -4.62 6.91 -19.64
CA ARG A 103 -5.06 7.47 -20.93
C ARG A 103 -6.06 6.54 -21.63
N GLY A 104 -7.21 7.09 -22.01
CA GLY A 104 -8.25 6.38 -22.77
C GLY A 104 -9.28 5.62 -21.93
N ARG A 105 -9.22 5.68 -20.59
CA ARG A 105 -10.25 5.11 -19.70
C ARG A 105 -11.26 6.17 -19.25
N THR A 106 -12.49 5.74 -18.96
CA THR A 106 -13.51 6.64 -18.41
C THR A 106 -13.17 7.03 -16.97
N ILE A 107 -13.60 8.21 -16.53
CA ILE A 107 -13.38 8.71 -15.16
C ILE A 107 -13.91 7.72 -14.11
N ARG A 108 -15.02 7.04 -14.40
CA ARG A 108 -15.60 6.02 -13.50
C ARG A 108 -14.71 4.78 -13.35
N GLN A 109 -14.21 4.23 -14.46
CA GLN A 109 -13.29 3.09 -14.42
C GLN A 109 -11.96 3.48 -13.74
N TYR A 110 -11.49 4.69 -14.00
CA TYR A 110 -10.31 5.26 -13.36
C TYR A 110 -10.46 5.30 -11.83
N LEU A 111 -11.55 5.88 -11.31
CA LEU A 111 -11.79 5.99 -9.88
C LEU A 111 -11.93 4.62 -9.22
N LEU A 112 -12.68 3.70 -9.84
CA LEU A 112 -12.86 2.35 -9.32
C LEU A 112 -11.54 1.58 -9.27
N CYS A 113 -10.73 1.60 -10.35
CA CYS A 113 -9.43 0.94 -10.34
C CYS A 113 -8.48 1.56 -9.31
N THR A 114 -8.48 2.89 -9.16
CA THR A 114 -7.59 3.59 -8.22
C THR A 114 -7.91 3.26 -6.76
N ILE A 115 -9.17 3.01 -6.42
CA ILE A 115 -9.59 2.65 -5.06
C ILE A 115 -9.49 1.14 -4.83
N LEU A 116 -9.88 0.32 -5.82
CA LEU A 116 -9.93 -1.14 -5.66
C LEU A 116 -8.54 -1.78 -5.66
N ILE A 117 -7.61 -1.31 -6.51
CA ILE A 117 -6.29 -1.94 -6.59
C ILE A 117 -5.54 -1.90 -5.24
N PRO A 118 -5.44 -0.75 -4.53
CA PRO A 118 -4.75 -0.68 -3.25
C PRO A 118 -5.49 -1.34 -2.08
N THR A 119 -6.82 -1.47 -2.18
CA THR A 119 -7.63 -2.11 -1.13
C THR A 119 -7.68 -3.63 -1.29
N MET A 120 -7.55 -4.13 -2.53
CA MET A 120 -7.51 -5.57 -2.82
C MET A 120 -6.12 -6.17 -2.60
N THR A 121 -5.03 -5.42 -2.70
CA THR A 121 -3.68 -5.98 -2.53
C THR A 121 -3.39 -6.54 -1.12
N PRO A 122 -3.87 -5.93 -0.01
CA PRO A 122 -3.80 -6.57 1.30
C PRO A 122 -4.74 -7.78 1.44
N LEU A 123 -5.88 -7.76 0.74
CA LEU A 123 -6.91 -8.80 0.82
C LEU A 123 -6.59 -10.04 -0.02
N SER A 124 -5.86 -9.89 -1.12
CA SER A 124 -5.54 -10.97 -2.06
C SER A 124 -4.44 -11.92 -1.57
N GLY A 125 -3.90 -11.68 -0.37
CA GLY A 125 -3.08 -12.63 0.38
C GLY A 125 -3.88 -13.88 0.77
N SER A 126 -3.94 -14.84 -0.16
CA SER A 126 -4.36 -16.24 0.00
C SER A 126 -5.79 -16.50 0.48
N ALA A 127 -6.67 -16.81 -0.48
CA ALA A 127 -7.76 -17.77 -0.26
C ALA A 127 -7.38 -19.09 -0.96
N PRO A 128 -6.79 -20.08 -0.28
CA PRO A 128 -6.72 -21.43 -0.81
C PRO A 128 -8.06 -22.12 -0.55
N SER A 129 -8.84 -22.25 -1.63
CA SER A 129 -9.81 -23.33 -1.91
C SER A 129 -10.55 -23.97 -0.72
N ALA A 130 -11.82 -23.62 -0.58
CA ALA A 130 -12.83 -24.26 0.28
C ALA A 130 -13.22 -25.69 -0.15
N ALA A 131 -12.24 -26.58 -0.41
CA ALA A 131 -12.50 -27.94 -0.90
C ALA A 131 -11.76 -29.06 -0.13
N ALA A 132 -11.17 -28.77 1.03
CA ALA A 132 -10.38 -29.76 1.79
C ALA A 132 -10.90 -30.02 3.22
N TYR A 133 -12.19 -29.78 3.50
CA TYR A 133 -12.84 -30.19 4.75
C TYR A 133 -13.77 -31.39 4.50
N SER A 134 -13.18 -32.49 4.03
CA SER A 134 -13.78 -33.82 4.11
C SER A 134 -12.69 -34.85 4.31
N ARG A 135 -12.08 -34.83 5.50
CA ARG A 135 -11.47 -35.96 6.23
C ARG A 135 -10.85 -35.47 7.52
#